data_AF-A0A848IJV5-F1
#
_entry.id   AF-A0A848IJV5-F1
#
_cell.length_a   1.000
_cell.length_b   1.000
_cell.length_c   1.000
_cell.angle_alpha   90.00
_cell.angle_beta   90.00
_cell.angle_gamma   90.00
#
_symmetry.space_group_name_H-M   'P 1'
#
loop_
_entity.id
_entity.type
_entity.pdbx_description
1 polymer ?
#
loop_
_entity_poly.entity_id
_entity_poly.type
_entity_poly.pdbx_seq_one_letter_code
_entity_poly.pdbx_strand_id
1 'polypeptide(L)' 'MKTFTVPNGCDITEIVTDNGVTVYVAASIPAEVMQAWHKRLERRLAQSIKESAAADESLDRLLKQQK' A
#
# COMPACT_ATOMS: atom_id res chain seq x y z
N MET A 1 -1.06 -21.33 -1.82
CA MET A 1 -1.08 -20.63 -0.52
C MET A 1 -0.36 -21.50 0.49
N LYS A 2 0.73 -21.01 1.07
CA LYS A 2 1.58 -21.75 2.02
C LYS A 2 1.56 -21.02 3.36
N THR A 3 1.52 -21.75 4.47
CA THR A 3 1.57 -21.17 5.81
C THR A 3 2.80 -21.69 6.55
N PHE A 4 3.48 -20.82 7.30
CA PHE A 4 4.63 -21.19 8.12
C PHE A 4 4.72 -20.31 9.37
N THR A 5 5.27 -20.86 10.44
CA THR A 5 5.50 -20.14 11.69
C THR A 5 6.86 -19.47 11.66
N VAL A 6 6.91 -18.16 11.93
CA VAL A 6 8.16 -17.40 12.05
C VAL A 6 8.72 -17.47 13.49
N PRO A 7 10.00 -17.11 13.73
CA PRO A 7 10.66 -17.29 15.04
C PRO A 7 9.99 -16.59 16.23
N ASN A 8 9.16 -15.58 15.99
CA ASN A 8 8.37 -14.90 17.03
C ASN A 8 7.05 -15.63 17.37
N GLY A 9 6.83 -16.83 16.83
CA GLY A 9 5.64 -17.65 17.07
C GLY A 9 4.39 -17.25 16.28
N CYS A 10 4.48 -16.27 15.38
CA CYS A 10 3.36 -15.90 14.52
C CYS A 10 3.27 -16.81 13.29
N ASP A 11 2.05 -17.23 12.96
CA ASP A 11 1.79 -17.92 11.71
C ASP A 11 1.60 -16.90 10.58
N ILE A 12 2.32 -17.13 9.49
CA ILE A 12 2.34 -16.28 8.30
C ILE A 12 1.87 -17.09 7.11
N THR A 13 0.97 -16.49 6.33
CA THR A 13 0.51 -16.99 5.04
C THR A 13 1.26 -16.27 3.92
N GLU A 14 1.84 -17.05 3.02
CA GLU A 14 2.43 -16.63 1.76
C GLU A 14 1.36 -16.64 0.66
N ILE A 15 1.18 -15.49 0.03
CA ILE A 15 0.24 -15.26 -1.08
C ILE A 15 1.07 -14.78 -2.27
N VAL A 16 1.06 -15.56 -3.36
CA VAL A 16 1.60 -15.11 -4.65
C VAL A 16 0.46 -14.51 -5.44
N THR A 17 0.57 -13.24 -5.77
CA THR A 17 -0.43 -12.49 -6.55
C THR A 17 -0.27 -12.75 -8.05
N ASP A 18 -1.29 -12.44 -8.84
CA ASP A 18 -1.33 -12.74 -10.29
C ASP A 18 -0.23 -12.05 -11.10
N ASN A 19 0.35 -10.96 -10.58
CA ASN A 19 1.49 -10.26 -11.19
C ASN A 19 2.85 -10.80 -10.71
N GLY A 20 2.88 -11.92 -9.98
CA GLY A 20 4.09 -12.57 -9.49
C GLY A 20 4.67 -11.97 -8.21
N VAL A 21 3.99 -11.01 -7.57
CA VAL A 21 4.44 -10.44 -6.28
C VAL A 21 4.06 -11.39 -5.14
N THR A 22 5.04 -11.76 -4.33
CA THR A 22 4.83 -12.52 -3.09
C THR A 22 4.54 -11.57 -1.92
N VAL A 23 3.45 -11.82 -1.22
CA VAL A 23 3.01 -11.08 -0.03
C VAL A 23 2.97 -12.03 1.15
N TYR A 24 3.48 -11.57 2.30
CA TYR A 24 3.44 -12.29 3.57
C TYR A 24 2.49 -11.58 4.52
N VAL A 25 1.52 -12.31 5.06
CA VAL A 25 0.52 -11.77 5.98
C VAL A 25 0.27 -12.71 7.14
N ALA A 26 -0.07 -12.15 8.31
CA ALA A 26 -0.44 -12.96 9.45
C ALA A 26 -1.66 -13.83 9.13
N ALA A 27 -1.57 -15.12 9.42
CA ALA A 27 -2.63 -16.10 9.14
C ALA A 27 -3.92 -15.82 9.94
N SER A 28 -3.82 -15.04 11.02
CA SER A 28 -4.95 -14.58 11.81
C SER A 28 -5.81 -13.52 11.11
N ILE A 29 -5.33 -12.91 10.02
CA ILE A 29 -6.06 -11.87 9.29
C ILE A 29 -7.05 -12.56 8.32
N PRO A 30 -8.36 -12.36 8.48
CA PRO A 30 -9.35 -12.90 7.55
C PRO A 30 -9.19 -12.31 6.15
N ALA A 31 -9.41 -13.12 5.11
CA ALA A 31 -9.30 -12.69 3.72
C ALA A 31 -10.24 -11.51 3.38
N GLU A 32 -11.40 -11.43 4.03
CA GLU A 32 -12.36 -10.32 3.88
C GLU A 32 -11.75 -8.98 4.33
N VAL A 33 -10.96 -9.00 5.41
CA VAL A 33 -10.28 -7.80 5.94
C VAL A 33 -9.17 -7.37 5.00
N MET A 34 -8.46 -8.32 4.38
CA MET A 34 -7.41 -8.04 3.39
C MET A 34 -7.94 -7.23 2.20
N GLN A 35 -9.12 -7.58 1.68
CA GLN A 35 -9.73 -6.82 0.58
C GLN A 35 -10.09 -5.38 1.00
N ALA A 36 -10.67 -5.21 2.20
CA ALA A 36 -11.01 -3.89 2.72
C ALA A 36 -9.76 -3.03 2.96
N TRP A 37 -8.69 -3.63 3.49
CA TRP A 37 -7.39 -2.99 3.67
C TRP A 37 -6.76 -2.61 2.33
N HIS A 38 -6.80 -3.47 1.33
CA HIS A 38 -6.31 -3.17 -0.02
C HIS A 38 -6.99 -1.92 -0.59
N LYS A 39 -8.32 -1.88 -0.60
CA LYS A 39 -9.10 -0.70 -1.07
C LYS A 39 -8.81 0.57 -0.27
N ARG A 40 -8.44 0.44 1.01
CA ARG A 40 -8.05 1.58 1.85
C ARG A 40 -6.66 2.08 1.48
N LEU A 41 -5.71 1.17 1.23
CA LEU A 41 -4.35 1.51 0.80
C LEU A 41 -4.37 2.18 -0.58
N GLU A 42 -5.11 1.66 -1.54
CA GLU A 42 -5.28 2.27 -2.86
C GLU A 42 -5.79 3.71 -2.77
N ARG A 43 -6.82 3.95 -1.95
CA ARG A 43 -7.36 5.30 -1.73
C ARG A 43 -6.33 6.25 -1.11
N ARG A 44 -5.57 5.77 -0.13
CA ARG A 44 -4.51 6.58 0.50
C ARG A 44 -3.38 6.91 -0.48
N LEU A 45 -2.97 5.95 -1.31
CA LEU A 45 -1.97 6.17 -2.34
C LEU A 45 -2.44 7.18 -3.38
N ALA A 46 -3.68 7.02 -3.88
CA ALA A 46 -4.27 7.96 -4.82
C ALA A 46 -4.37 9.38 -4.25
N GLN A 47 -4.72 9.50 -2.96
CA GLN A 47 -4.75 10.79 -2.27
C GLN A 47 -3.36 11.41 -2.14
N SER A 48 -2.37 10.64 -1.71
CA SER A 48 -0.97 11.09 -1.61
C SER A 48 -0.42 11.59 -2.95
N ILE A 49 -0.69 10.86 -4.05
CA ILE A 49 -0.29 11.28 -5.41
C ILE A 49 -0.93 12.62 -5.78
N LYS A 50 -2.23 12.81 -5.49
CA LYS A 50 -2.93 14.08 -5.76
C LYS A 50 -2.35 15.24 -4.94
N GLU A 51 -2.06 15.00 -3.67
CA GLU A 51 -1.46 16.00 -2.78
C GLU A 51 -0.05 16.39 -3.26
N SER A 52 0.75 15.41 -3.69
CA SER A 52 2.07 15.66 -4.29
C SER A 52 1.97 16.49 -5.57
N ALA A 53 1.08 16.13 -6.49
CA ALA A 53 0.89 16.87 -7.75
C ALA A 53 0.44 18.32 -7.51
N ALA A 54 -0.47 18.53 -6.54
CA ALA A 54 -0.92 19.88 -6.17
C ALA A 54 0.20 20.72 -5.52
N ALA A 55 1.10 20.09 -4.76
CA ALA A 55 2.27 20.75 -4.19
C ALA A 55 3.26 21.19 -5.29
N ASP A 56 3.49 20.32 -6.29
CA ASP A 56 4.37 20.62 -7.43
C ASP A 56 3.83 21.80 -8.27
N GLU A 57 2.53 21.83 -8.56
CA GLU A 57 1.90 22.96 -9.26
C GLU A 57 1.98 24.27 -8.46
N SER A 58 1.82 24.19 -7.14
CA SER A 58 1.91 25.36 -6.26
C SER A 58 3.33 25.93 -6.24
N LEU A 59 4.35 25.06 -6.22
CA LEU A 59 5.75 25.42 -6.30
C LEU A 59 6.08 26.09 -7.65
N ASP A 60 5.61 25.53 -8.76
CA ASP A 60 5.82 26.09 -10.10
C ASP A 60 5.21 27.50 -10.24
N ARG A 61 4.03 27.74 -9.66
CA ARG A 61 3.41 29.09 -9.64
C ARG A 61 4.24 30.10 -8.85
N LEU A 62 4.76 29.72 -7.68
CA LEU A 62 5.61 30.60 -6.88
C LEU A 62 6.91 30.97 -7.59
N LEU A 63 7.54 30.00 -8.27
CA LEU A 63 8.75 30.22 -9.05
C LEU A 63 8.52 31.17 -10.24
N LYS A 64 7.34 31.12 -10.86
CA LYS A 64 6.95 32.03 -11.96
C LYS A 64 6.65 33.46 -11.51
N GLN A 65 6.24 33.67 -10.26
CA GLN A 65 5.97 35.01 -9.71
C GLN A 65 7.25 35.77 -9.28
N GLN A 66 8.39 35.07 -9.17
CA GLN A 66 9.68 35.62 -8.75
C GLN A 66 10.57 36.06 -9.94
N LYS A 67 10.06 35.98 -11.18
CA LYS A 67 10.73 36.43 -12.41
C LYS A 67 9.97 37.60 -13.02
#